data_AF-A0A7S0RQ02-F1
#
_entry.id   AF-A0A7S0RQ02-F1
#
_cell.length_a   1.000
_cell.length_b   1.000
_cell.length_c   1.000
_cell.angle_alpha   90.00
_cell.angle_beta   90.00
_cell.angle_gamma   90.00
#
_symmetry.space_group_name_H-M   'P 1'
#
loop_
_entity.id
_entity.type
_entity.pdbx_description
1 polymer ?
#
loop_
_entity_poly.entity_id
_entity_poly.type
_entity_poly.pdbx_seq_one_letter_code
_entity_poly.pdbx_strand_id
1 'polypeptide(L)'
;TQEASTQRLVFMAEHRDKLKPFISEETFKQLEALKDDNIITPDTISQPKCILAEMRSYQLEGLNWLLLMHANGMNPILGDEMGLGKTLQTISFLATLKFELGVGGPHLVA
;
A
#
# COMPACT_ATOMS: atom_id res chain seq x y z
N THR A 1 7.97 10.59 7.73
CA THR A 1 7.81 12.06 7.63
C THR A 1 6.41 12.41 8.09
N GLN A 2 6.19 13.60 8.65
CA GLN A 2 4.91 14.02 9.26
C GLN A 2 3.71 13.84 8.31
N GLU A 3 3.93 13.98 7.00
CA GLU A 3 2.96 13.74 5.92
C GLU A 3 2.43 12.31 5.85
N ALA A 4 3.29 11.29 5.98
CA ALA A 4 2.89 9.88 5.94
C ALA A 4 2.02 9.48 7.14
N SER A 5 2.22 10.13 8.30
CA SER A 5 1.40 9.92 9.49
C SER A 5 -0.01 10.49 9.32
N THR A 6 -0.14 11.65 8.68
CA THR A 6 -1.43 12.25 8.36
C THR A 6 -2.20 11.40 7.36
N GLN A 7 -1.56 10.99 6.26
CA GLN A 7 -2.20 10.19 5.23
C GLN A 7 -2.70 8.84 5.74
N ARG A 8 -1.96 8.23 6.66
CA ARG A 8 -2.39 7.01 7.36
C ARG A 8 -3.68 7.23 8.15
N LEU A 9 -3.79 8.33 8.89
CA LEU A 9 -4.99 8.64 9.67
C LEU A 9 -6.20 8.85 8.77
N VAL A 10 -6.03 9.54 7.63
CA VAL A 10 -7.06 9.70 6.59
C VAL A 10 -7.52 8.34 6.08
N PHE A 11 -6.58 7.47 5.69
CA PHE A 11 -6.91 6.12 5.23
C PHE A 11 -7.67 5.30 6.28
N MET A 12 -7.27 5.40 7.56
CA MET A 12 -7.94 4.73 8.67
C MET A 12 -9.33 5.29 8.96
N ALA A 13 -9.53 6.60 8.82
CA ALA A 13 -10.82 7.26 9.01
C ALA A 13 -11.86 6.82 7.97
N GLU A 14 -11.45 6.68 6.71
CA GLU A 14 -12.31 6.14 5.66
C GLU A 14 -12.73 4.69 5.97
N HIS A 15 -11.79 3.89 6.50
CA HIS A 15 -12.02 2.48 6.79
C HIS A 15 -12.49 2.21 8.24
N ARG A 16 -12.90 3.25 8.98
CA ARG A 16 -13.20 3.18 10.43
C ARG A 16 -14.25 2.13 10.78
N ASP A 17 -15.25 1.92 9.92
CA ASP A 17 -16.31 0.94 10.17
C ASP A 17 -15.79 -0.50 10.22
N LYS A 18 -14.75 -0.81 9.43
CA LYS A 18 -14.05 -2.10 9.47
C LYS A 18 -13.17 -2.24 10.72
N LEU A 19 -12.69 -1.12 11.25
CA LEU A 19 -11.82 -1.07 12.43
C LEU A 19 -12.59 -1.05 13.75
N LYS A 20 -13.86 -0.65 13.74
CA LYS A 20 -14.74 -0.55 14.92
C LYS A 20 -14.62 -1.71 15.93
N PRO A 21 -14.63 -3.00 15.53
CA PRO A 21 -14.52 -4.10 16.50
C PRO A 21 -13.12 -4.25 17.14
N PHE A 22 -12.10 -3.56 16.63
CA PHE A 22 -10.69 -3.69 17.05
C PHE A 22 -10.12 -2.44 17.74
N ILE A 23 -10.89 -1.36 17.84
CA ILE A 23 -10.44 -0.07 18.41
C ILE A 23 -11.38 0.39 19.53
N SER A 24 -10.89 1.32 20.37
CA SER A 24 -11.73 1.91 21.42
C SER A 24 -12.76 2.89 20.83
N GLU A 25 -13.87 3.09 21.55
CA GLU A 25 -14.87 4.10 21.20
C GLU A 25 -14.29 5.53 21.14
N GLU A 26 -13.26 5.82 21.94
CA GLU A 26 -12.54 7.09 21.88
C GLU A 26 -11.80 7.25 20.55
N THR A 27 -11.04 6.24 20.14
CA THR A 27 -10.32 6.24 18.86
C THR A 27 -11.29 6.29 17.68
N PHE A 28 -12.41 5.57 17.75
CA PHE A 28 -13.43 5.61 16.70
C PHE A 28 -14.00 7.03 16.52
N LYS A 29 -14.33 7.73 17.61
CA LYS A 29 -14.79 9.13 17.56
C LYS A 29 -13.73 10.09 17.03
N GLN A 30 -12.46 9.87 17.37
CA GLN A 30 -11.36 10.66 16.82
C GLN A 30 -11.26 10.49 15.29
N LEU A 31 -11.39 9.25 14.80
CA LEU A 31 -11.39 8.95 13.36
C LEU A 31 -12.63 9.53 12.65
N GLU A 32 -13.81 9.48 13.26
CA GLU A 32 -15.03 10.06 12.70
C GLU A 32 -14.96 11.60 12.57
N ALA A 33 -14.21 12.26 13.45
CA ALA A 33 -13.99 13.70 13.38
C ALA A 33 -13.06 14.12 12.22
N LEU A 34 -12.26 13.19 11.69
CA LEU A 34 -11.42 13.41 10.51
C LEU A 34 -12.29 13.27 9.25
N LYS A 35 -12.96 14.36 8.86
CA LYS A 35 -13.82 14.44 7.66
C LYS A 35 -13.06 14.55 6.34
N ASP A 36 -11.84 14.02 6.28
CA ASP A 36 -10.98 14.21 5.11
C ASP A 36 -10.99 12.95 4.25
N ASP A 37 -11.57 13.05 3.05
CA ASP A 37 -11.73 11.95 2.10
C ASP A 37 -10.54 11.86 1.12
N ASN A 38 -9.42 12.52 1.43
CA ASN A 38 -8.27 12.63 0.52
C ASN A 38 -7.39 11.37 0.51
N ILE A 39 -7.98 10.19 0.25
CA ILE A 39 -7.22 8.98 -0.03
C ILE A 39 -6.46 9.16 -1.35
N ILE A 40 -5.17 8.86 -1.33
CA ILE A 40 -4.36 8.87 -2.54
C ILE A 40 -4.61 7.56 -3.29
N THR A 41 -5.23 7.64 -4.46
CA THR A 41 -5.33 6.52 -5.40
C THR A 41 -4.31 6.71 -6.53
N PRO A 42 -3.16 6.02 -6.50
CA PRO A 42 -2.19 6.11 -7.59
C PRO A 42 -2.79 5.56 -8.88
N ASP A 43 -2.32 6.07 -10.01
CA ASP A 43 -2.67 5.51 -11.32
C ASP A 43 -2.30 4.04 -11.37
N THR A 44 -3.13 3.23 -12.04
CA THR A 44 -2.84 1.81 -12.26
C THR A 44 -1.55 1.67 -13.05
N ILE A 45 -0.57 1.00 -12.44
CA ILE A 45 0.76 0.80 -13.02
C ILE A 45 0.80 -0.54 -13.75
N SER A 46 1.33 -0.50 -14.98
CA SER A 46 1.71 -1.68 -15.74
C SER A 46 3.01 -2.28 -15.22
N GLN A 47 3.33 -3.54 -15.55
CA GLN A 47 4.61 -4.15 -15.16
C GLN A 47 5.82 -3.21 -15.37
N PRO A 48 6.70 -3.04 -14.36
CA PRO A 48 7.89 -2.21 -14.51
C PRO A 48 8.83 -2.76 -15.58
N LYS A 49 9.33 -1.89 -16.46
CA LYS A 49 10.11 -2.28 -17.65
C LYS A 49 11.40 -3.04 -17.33
N CYS A 50 11.96 -2.87 -16.15
CA CYS A 50 13.17 -3.57 -15.72
C CYS A 50 12.91 -5.02 -15.26
N ILE A 51 11.65 -5.42 -15.10
CA ILE A 51 11.28 -6.79 -14.75
C ILE A 51 11.26 -7.62 -16.03
N LEU A 52 12.19 -8.58 -16.11
CA LEU A 52 12.38 -9.45 -17.28
C LEU A 52 11.40 -10.65 -17.32
N ALA A 53 10.66 -10.89 -16.23
CA ALA A 53 9.62 -11.90 -16.17
C ALA A 53 8.27 -11.30 -16.63
N GLU A 54 7.32 -12.16 -17.03
CA GLU A 54 5.94 -11.75 -17.29
C GLU A 54 5.10 -11.93 -16.03
N MET A 55 4.58 -10.84 -15.49
CA MET A 55 3.66 -10.85 -14.36
C MET A 55 2.25 -11.27 -14.81
N ARG A 56 1.61 -12.13 -14.03
CA ARG A 56 0.20 -12.49 -14.22
C ARG A 56 -0.72 -11.36 -13.76
N SER A 57 -1.96 -11.33 -14.24
CA SER A 57 -2.95 -10.29 -13.87
C SER A 57 -3.12 -10.12 -12.36
N TYR A 58 -3.27 -11.22 -11.63
CA TYR A 58 -3.38 -11.19 -10.16
C TYR A 58 -2.11 -10.63 -9.47
N GLN A 59 -0.93 -10.78 -10.09
CA GLN A 59 0.31 -10.20 -9.56
C GLN A 59 0.39 -8.70 -9.81
N LEU A 60 -0.18 -8.22 -10.93
CA LEU A 60 -0.32 -6.79 -11.20
C LEU A 60 -1.36 -6.15 -10.27
N GLU A 61 -2.46 -6.85 -9.96
CA GLU A 61 -3.42 -6.42 -8.95
C GLU A 61 -2.75 -6.30 -7.57
N GLY A 62 -1.98 -7.32 -7.16
CA GLY A 62 -1.20 -7.28 -5.93
C GLY A 62 -0.18 -6.14 -5.90
N LEU A 63 0.53 -5.88 -7.00
CA LEU A 63 1.45 -4.76 -7.13
C LEU A 63 0.75 -3.41 -6.96
N ASN A 64 -0.37 -3.20 -7.65
CA ASN A 64 -1.15 -1.96 -7.55
C ASN A 64 -1.71 -1.76 -6.14
N TRP A 65 -2.11 -2.84 -5.46
CA TRP A 65 -2.53 -2.79 -4.06
C TRP A 65 -1.37 -2.39 -3.12
N LEU A 66 -0.17 -2.94 -3.32
CA LEU A 66 1.02 -2.54 -2.56
C LEU A 66 1.35 -1.05 -2.75
N LEU A 67 1.21 -0.53 -3.97
CA LEU A 67 1.42 0.88 -4.29
C LEU A 67 0.36 1.79 -3.65
N LEU A 68 -0.91 1.38 -3.66
CA LEU A 68 -2.00 2.09 -2.97
C LEU A 68 -1.72 2.19 -1.46
N MET A 69 -1.29 1.09 -0.85
CA MET A 69 -0.96 1.06 0.58
C MET A 69 0.25 1.95 0.89
N HIS A 70 1.29 1.89 0.06
CA HIS A 70 2.47 2.74 0.18
C HIS A 70 2.11 4.23 0.06
N ALA A 71 1.31 4.59 -0.96
CA ALA A 71 0.86 5.96 -1.19
C ALA A 71 0.07 6.52 0.00
N ASN A 72 -0.66 5.66 0.71
CA ASN A 72 -1.41 6.04 1.91
C ASN A 72 -0.66 5.87 3.23
N GLY A 73 0.66 5.60 3.19
CA GLY A 73 1.47 5.43 4.40
C GLY A 73 1.09 4.19 5.24
N MET A 74 0.41 3.22 4.64
CA MET A 74 0.01 1.97 5.27
C MET A 74 1.09 0.91 5.09
N ASN A 75 1.19 0.00 6.07
CA ASN A 75 2.10 -1.13 6.01
C ASN A 75 1.31 -2.38 5.54
N PRO A 76 1.43 -2.80 4.28
CA PRO A 76 0.68 -3.94 3.76
C PRO A 76 1.20 -5.29 4.29
N ILE A 77 0.29 -6.25 4.45
CA ILE A 77 0.60 -7.66 4.66
C ILE A 77 0.15 -8.43 3.42
N LEU A 78 1.09 -9.01 2.69
CA LEU A 78 0.81 -9.79 1.49
C LEU A 78 0.54 -11.26 1.86
N GLY A 79 -0.74 -11.59 2.04
CA GLY A 79 -1.21 -12.87 2.57
C GLY A 79 -1.56 -13.95 1.55
N ASP A 80 -1.17 -13.79 0.28
CA ASP A 80 -1.50 -14.72 -0.80
C ASP A 80 -1.03 -16.16 -0.52
N GLU A 81 -1.66 -17.16 -1.15
CA GLU A 81 -1.25 -18.55 -1.07
C GLU A 81 0.22 -18.77 -1.51
N MET A 82 0.84 -19.81 -0.95
CA MET A 82 2.19 -20.22 -1.37
C MET A 82 2.20 -20.60 -2.85
N GLY A 83 3.27 -20.23 -3.56
CA GLY A 83 3.41 -20.50 -4.99
C GLY A 83 2.86 -19.42 -5.94
N LEU A 84 2.12 -18.42 -5.44
CA LEU A 84 1.59 -17.32 -6.27
C LEU A 84 2.63 -16.23 -6.64
N GLY A 85 3.89 -16.40 -6.26
CA GLY A 85 4.96 -15.49 -6.67
C GLY A 85 5.00 -14.15 -5.93
N LYS A 86 4.69 -14.14 -4.63
CA LYS A 86 4.81 -12.96 -3.75
C LYS A 86 6.20 -12.31 -3.80
N THR A 87 7.26 -13.09 -3.98
CA THR A 87 8.63 -12.58 -4.17
C THR A 87 8.73 -11.73 -5.43
N LEU A 88 8.15 -12.17 -6.54
CA LEU A 88 8.13 -11.39 -7.79
C LEU A 88 7.35 -10.09 -7.59
N GLN A 89 6.18 -10.15 -6.95
CA GLN A 89 5.40 -8.94 -6.62
C GLN A 89 6.20 -7.95 -5.75
N THR A 90 6.92 -8.46 -4.74
CA THR A 90 7.75 -7.63 -3.85
C THR A 90 8.92 -6.99 -4.60
N ILE A 91 9.61 -7.74 -5.46
CA ILE A 91 10.69 -7.21 -6.31
C ILE A 91 10.14 -6.14 -7.27
N SER A 92 8.99 -6.39 -7.91
CA SER A 92 8.34 -5.44 -8.80
C SER A 92 7.93 -4.17 -8.06
N PHE A 93 7.44 -4.28 -6.82
CA PHE A 93 7.13 -3.13 -5.99
C PHE A 93 8.38 -2.26 -5.72
N LEU A 94 9.49 -2.86 -5.28
CA LEU A 94 10.76 -2.13 -5.08
C LEU A 94 11.29 -1.51 -6.38
N ALA A 95 11.12 -2.21 -7.51
CA ALA A 95 11.50 -1.70 -8.81
C ALA A 95 10.69 -0.46 -9.21
N THR A 96 9.36 -0.49 -9.02
CA THR A 96 8.48 0.67 -9.21
C THR A 96 8.90 1.84 -8.31
N LEU A 97 9.12 1.59 -7.02
CA LEU A 97 9.59 2.63 -6.09
C LEU A 97 10.84 3.32 -6.62
N LYS A 98 11.84 2.54 -7.05
CA LYS A 98 13.13 3.07 -7.50
C LYS A 98 13.07 3.78 -8.85
N PHE A 99 12.49 3.14 -9.86
CA PHE A 99 12.62 3.59 -11.25
C PHE A 99 11.49 4.50 -11.73
N GLU A 100 10.32 4.43 -11.10
CA GLU A 100 9.14 5.21 -11.49
C GLU A 100 8.84 6.31 -10.47
N LEU A 101 9.01 6.03 -9.17
CA LEU A 101 8.74 7.00 -8.09
C LEU A 101 10.00 7.68 -7.52
N GLY A 102 11.19 7.31 -7.98
CA GLY A 102 12.45 7.92 -7.53
C GLY A 102 12.85 7.62 -6.07
N VAL A 103 12.22 6.63 -5.44
CA VAL A 103 12.49 6.19 -4.06
C VAL A 103 13.49 5.02 -4.09
N GLY A 104 14.78 5.33 -3.98
CA GLY A 104 15.86 4.37 -4.19
C GLY A 104 16.29 3.53 -2.97
N GLY A 105 15.77 3.81 -1.76
CA GLY A 105 16.10 3.08 -0.54
C GLY A 105 16.76 3.94 0.55
N PRO A 106 17.36 3.32 1.60
CA PRO A 106 17.73 1.90 1.68
C PRO A 106 16.53 0.95 1.89
N HIS A 107 16.66 -0.29 1.41
CA HIS A 107 15.69 -1.37 1.61
C HIS A 107 16.37 -2.58 2.25
N LEU A 108 15.66 -3.25 3.16
CA LEU A 108 16.08 -4.49 3.81
C LEU A 108 15.03 -5.57 3.57
N VAL A 109 15.47 -6.77 3.19
CA VAL A 109 14.65 -7.97 3.05
C VAL A 109 15.27 -9.05 3.94
N ALA A 110 14.47 -9.66 4.80
CA ALA A 110 14.90 -10.66 5.78
C ALA A 110 14.00 -11.90 5.72
#